data_AF-A0A176RUI7-F1
#
_entry.id   AF-A0A176RUI7-F1
#
_cell.length_a   1.000
_cell.length_b   1.000
_cell.length_c   1.000
_cell.angle_alpha   90.00
_cell.angle_beta   90.00
_cell.angle_gamma   90.00
#
_symmetry.space_group_name_H-M   'P 1'
#
loop_
_entity.id
_entity.type
_entity.pdbx_description
1 polymer ?
#
loop_
_entity_poly.entity_id
_entity_poly.type
_entity_poly.pdbx_seq_one_letter_code
_entity_poly.pdbx_strand_id
1 'polypeptide(L)'
;MSSSLLQIGLGSLLSSPAVAEFAAKAGEKAFSVLQAYFTFSADEISKGYQKSFENALGAIRDELDQKRSLVSSKLRRDFSAQFAEPIKIAGKGVHSDALKIFVKHKDKLFQIEKITESDLAALINFQSTVALTDFLLDQMQLIASVDEQLATFLRHDDLLGKAMLFFLREQFRTDPRFEKTLAALQREAILFNQQLMLDFMKNLRLSSQVKASDEFTRHDTETRRFIQKSVARLKGLPTQLPEYSRLALLVGSATSSTGDLQPADDLFSQVIENTQSDDEKALAYFNRFQVRLRCKAYDNALADLDAAIAINPEQYALHDVKTYPMVQLLGAGGMGCVFLCRNRNPLINKEQVVVKCFWETLKGSPNKVFKEAVAMREIAGDYVPEPLHAGYANPFKQERAFFVTEYIEGTIDGEGWLEKYGTMDLKTGWQVALSLAQALQVAHDKDIFHLDLKPANILLTDSPAAVPLKIIDFGLAQIGLLKQQEALTRQNKTGLSQFGQAVMGTLLSERHDINNLNILDDPYKLLR
;
A
#
# COMPACT_ATOMS: atom_id res chain seq x y z
N MET A 1 28.02 8.33 -33.31
CA MET A 1 26.91 7.67 -32.58
C MET A 1 25.68 8.57 -32.62
N SER A 2 24.61 8.19 -33.31
CA SER A 2 23.36 8.99 -33.28
C SER A 2 22.66 8.81 -31.94
N SER A 3 22.21 9.92 -31.36
CA SER A 3 21.69 10.03 -29.98
C SER A 3 20.53 9.10 -29.66
N SER A 4 19.71 8.71 -30.64
CA SER A 4 18.56 7.82 -30.45
C SER A 4 18.93 6.39 -30.05
N LEU A 5 20.10 5.90 -30.47
CA LEU A 5 20.50 4.50 -30.34
C LEU A 5 20.91 4.12 -28.91
N LEU A 6 21.55 5.06 -28.21
CA LEU A 6 21.90 4.92 -26.79
C LEU A 6 20.65 4.94 -25.90
N GLN A 7 19.68 5.80 -26.23
CA GLN A 7 18.46 6.01 -25.45
C GLN A 7 17.56 4.77 -25.44
N ILE A 8 17.40 4.14 -26.61
CA ILE A 8 16.52 2.98 -26.77
C ILE A 8 17.16 1.70 -26.22
N GLY A 9 18.48 1.53 -26.40
CA GLY A 9 19.22 0.40 -25.84
C GLY A 9 19.22 0.34 -24.32
N LEU A 10 19.41 1.49 -23.66
CA LEU A 10 19.34 1.57 -22.19
C LEU A 10 17.94 1.37 -21.64
N GLY A 11 16.89 1.81 -22.32
CA GLY A 11 15.50 1.52 -21.94
C GLY A 11 15.18 0.03 -21.93
N SER A 12 15.68 -0.70 -22.95
CA SER A 12 15.54 -2.17 -23.04
C SER A 12 16.41 -2.93 -22.02
N LEU A 13 17.58 -2.38 -21.68
CA LEU A 13 18.51 -2.99 -20.72
C LEU A 13 18.12 -2.76 -19.25
N LEU A 14 17.57 -1.59 -18.92
CA LEU A 14 17.17 -1.22 -17.56
C LEU A 14 15.75 -1.67 -17.20
N SER A 15 15.02 -2.28 -18.14
CA SER A 15 13.63 -2.73 -17.96
C SER A 15 12.70 -1.64 -17.44
N SER A 16 12.95 -0.37 -17.79
CA SER A 16 12.13 0.76 -17.36
C SER A 16 11.81 1.64 -18.58
N PRO A 17 10.55 1.68 -19.02
CA PRO A 17 10.08 2.59 -20.08
C PRO A 17 10.36 4.06 -19.73
N ALA A 18 10.44 4.37 -18.43
CA ALA A 18 10.79 5.70 -17.95
C ALA A 18 12.18 6.14 -18.41
N VAL A 19 13.16 5.24 -18.57
CA VAL A 19 14.51 5.62 -19.05
C VAL A 19 14.46 6.10 -20.50
N ALA A 20 13.66 5.47 -21.36
CA ALA A 20 13.50 5.90 -22.74
C ALA A 20 12.78 7.25 -22.83
N GLU A 21 11.73 7.45 -22.03
CA GLU A 21 10.96 8.71 -22.01
C GLU A 21 11.73 9.85 -21.33
N PHE A 22 12.47 9.56 -20.25
CA PHE A 22 13.40 10.50 -19.65
C PHE A 22 14.54 10.83 -20.58
N ALA A 23 15.09 9.88 -21.33
CA ALA A 23 16.15 10.22 -22.27
C ALA A 23 15.63 11.07 -23.45
N ALA A 24 14.35 10.91 -23.81
CA ALA A 24 13.66 11.78 -24.77
C ALA A 24 13.35 13.19 -24.21
N LYS A 25 13.05 13.33 -22.90
CA LYS A 25 12.69 14.61 -22.24
C LYS A 25 13.84 15.35 -21.52
N ALA A 26 14.84 14.64 -21.00
CA ALA A 26 15.90 15.19 -20.14
C ALA A 26 17.01 15.93 -20.91
N GLY A 27 16.84 16.11 -22.21
CA GLY A 27 17.73 16.92 -23.06
C GLY A 27 19.19 16.47 -23.05
N GLU A 28 20.10 17.44 -23.27
CA GLU A 28 21.56 17.23 -23.35
C GLU A 28 22.18 16.62 -22.09
N LYS A 29 21.53 16.69 -20.91
CA LYS A 29 22.17 16.33 -19.64
C LYS A 29 22.15 14.82 -19.38
N ALA A 30 21.02 14.14 -19.56
CA ALA A 30 20.99 12.67 -19.56
C ALA A 30 21.87 12.11 -20.67
N PHE A 31 21.86 12.76 -21.84
CA PHE A 31 22.74 12.43 -22.95
C PHE A 31 24.22 12.56 -22.57
N SER A 32 24.63 13.64 -21.90
CA SER A 32 26.01 13.84 -21.45
C SER A 32 26.46 12.78 -20.44
N VAL A 33 25.57 12.34 -19.54
CA VAL A 33 25.83 11.25 -18.58
C VAL A 33 25.99 9.92 -19.32
N LEU A 34 25.12 9.62 -20.27
CA LEU A 34 25.22 8.39 -21.06
C LEU A 34 26.48 8.38 -21.94
N GLN A 35 26.82 9.51 -22.57
CA GLN A 35 28.04 9.66 -23.36
C GLN A 35 29.32 9.60 -22.51
N ALA A 36 29.27 10.08 -21.26
CA ALA A 36 30.40 10.08 -20.35
C ALA A 36 30.64 8.72 -19.66
N TYR A 37 29.58 7.95 -19.40
CA TYR A 37 29.67 6.74 -18.56
C TYR A 37 29.32 5.44 -19.28
N PHE A 38 28.65 5.48 -20.43
CA PHE A 38 28.14 4.30 -21.13
C PHE A 38 28.40 4.34 -22.65
N THR A 39 29.66 4.32 -23.05
CA THR A 39 30.06 4.16 -24.45
C THR A 39 30.70 2.79 -24.67
N PHE A 40 30.21 2.08 -25.68
CA PHE A 40 30.83 0.86 -26.21
C PHE A 40 31.28 1.14 -27.64
N SER A 41 32.48 0.73 -27.97
CA SER A 41 32.96 0.69 -29.35
C SER A 41 32.19 -0.36 -30.16
N ALA A 42 32.15 -0.22 -31.50
CA ALA A 42 31.58 -1.22 -32.39
C ALA A 42 32.18 -2.62 -32.17
N ASP A 43 33.46 -2.69 -31.81
CA ASP A 43 34.17 -3.93 -31.47
C ASP A 43 33.65 -4.57 -30.16
N GLU A 44 33.42 -3.76 -29.12
CA GLU A 44 32.87 -4.27 -27.86
C GLU A 44 31.42 -4.73 -28.02
N ILE A 45 30.62 -4.01 -28.82
CA ILE A 45 29.26 -4.42 -29.14
C ILE A 45 29.30 -5.75 -29.91
N SER A 46 30.09 -5.84 -30.97
CA SER A 46 30.27 -7.07 -31.75
C SER A 46 30.64 -8.26 -30.87
N LYS A 47 31.64 -8.12 -30.00
CA LYS A 47 32.07 -9.17 -29.05
C LYS A 47 30.97 -9.53 -28.06
N GLY A 48 30.19 -8.54 -27.60
CA GLY A 48 29.04 -8.76 -26.72
C GLY A 48 27.93 -9.59 -27.39
N TYR A 49 27.62 -9.30 -28.64
CA TYR A 49 26.69 -10.09 -29.45
C TYR A 49 27.22 -11.50 -29.69
N GLN A 50 28.46 -11.65 -30.11
CA GLN A 50 29.08 -12.98 -30.31
C GLN A 50 29.04 -13.82 -29.02
N LYS A 51 29.30 -13.20 -27.86
CA LYS A 51 29.29 -13.91 -26.58
C LYS A 51 27.89 -14.27 -26.11
N SER A 52 26.93 -13.37 -26.28
CA SER A 52 25.52 -13.62 -25.94
C SER A 52 24.93 -14.69 -26.84
N PHE A 53 25.28 -14.69 -28.13
CA PHE A 53 24.88 -15.69 -29.09
C PHE A 53 25.42 -17.08 -28.74
N GLU A 54 26.71 -17.17 -28.36
CA GLU A 54 27.31 -18.40 -27.83
C GLU A 54 26.57 -18.91 -26.60
N ASN A 55 26.30 -18.03 -25.64
CA ASN A 55 25.62 -18.41 -24.40
C ASN A 55 24.18 -18.87 -24.68
N ALA A 56 23.45 -18.18 -25.55
CA ALA A 56 22.07 -18.50 -25.94
C ALA A 56 22.00 -19.88 -26.60
N LEU A 57 22.77 -20.11 -27.67
CA LEU A 57 22.78 -21.40 -28.36
C LEU A 57 23.33 -22.52 -27.47
N GLY A 58 24.34 -22.22 -26.64
CA GLY A 58 24.88 -23.17 -25.67
C GLY A 58 23.85 -23.59 -24.63
N ALA A 59 23.06 -22.65 -24.10
CA ALA A 59 22.00 -22.93 -23.14
C ALA A 59 20.83 -23.69 -23.76
N ILE A 60 20.39 -23.29 -24.97
CA ILE A 60 19.36 -24.02 -25.72
C ILE A 60 19.79 -25.46 -25.99
N ARG A 61 21.04 -25.66 -26.44
CA ARG A 61 21.63 -26.98 -26.67
C ARG A 61 21.67 -27.82 -25.39
N ASP A 62 22.12 -27.24 -24.28
CA ASP A 62 22.23 -27.96 -23.01
C ASP A 62 20.84 -28.39 -22.49
N GLU A 63 19.80 -27.59 -22.74
CA GLU A 63 18.40 -27.91 -22.43
C GLU A 63 17.86 -29.04 -23.33
N LEU A 64 18.17 -29.01 -24.64
CA LEU A 64 17.85 -30.09 -25.58
C LEU A 64 18.51 -31.42 -25.19
N ASP A 65 19.77 -31.37 -24.76
CA ASP A 65 20.55 -32.54 -24.31
C ASP A 65 20.11 -33.07 -22.93
N GLN A 66 19.19 -32.40 -22.24
CA GLN A 66 18.79 -32.67 -20.85
C GLN A 66 19.99 -32.80 -19.89
N LYS A 67 21.08 -32.09 -20.17
CA LYS A 67 22.30 -32.16 -19.35
C LYS A 67 22.07 -31.40 -18.04
N ARG A 68 21.87 -32.16 -16.95
CA ARG A 68 22.01 -31.63 -15.59
C ARG A 68 23.49 -31.27 -15.35
N SER A 69 23.85 -30.00 -15.55
CA SER A 69 25.13 -29.49 -15.07
C SER A 69 25.13 -29.52 -13.53
N LEU A 70 26.05 -30.28 -12.94
CA LEU A 70 26.28 -30.36 -11.48
C LEU A 70 26.78 -29.03 -10.88
N VAL A 71 27.05 -28.03 -11.72
CA VAL A 71 27.35 -26.65 -11.32
C VAL A 71 26.61 -25.72 -12.29
N SER A 72 25.33 -25.44 -12.07
CA SER A 72 24.62 -24.42 -12.86
C SER A 72 24.63 -23.10 -12.10
N SER A 73 25.42 -22.14 -12.57
CA SER A 73 25.39 -20.75 -12.12
C SER A 73 23.94 -20.23 -12.05
N LYS A 74 23.65 -19.27 -11.15
CA LYS A 74 22.31 -18.64 -11.01
C LYS A 74 21.69 -18.29 -12.37
N LEU A 75 22.50 -17.75 -13.28
CA LEU A 75 22.15 -17.43 -14.66
C LEU A 75 21.51 -18.59 -15.44
N ARG A 76 22.02 -19.81 -15.31
CA ARG A 76 21.46 -21.00 -15.99
C ARG A 76 20.13 -21.46 -15.39
N ARG A 77 19.93 -21.28 -14.08
CA ARG A 77 18.63 -21.56 -13.43
C ARG A 77 17.57 -20.57 -13.90
N ASP A 78 17.93 -19.29 -13.95
CA ASP A 78 17.03 -18.22 -14.39
C ASP A 78 16.65 -18.38 -15.87
N PHE A 79 17.60 -18.81 -16.71
CA PHE A 79 17.33 -19.16 -18.11
C PHE A 79 16.37 -20.36 -18.21
N SER A 80 16.67 -21.49 -17.57
CA SER A 80 15.83 -22.70 -17.65
C SER A 80 14.40 -22.42 -17.14
N ALA A 81 14.24 -21.63 -16.08
CA ALA A 81 12.91 -21.23 -15.59
C ALA A 81 12.04 -20.51 -16.63
N GLN A 82 12.65 -19.79 -17.58
CA GLN A 82 11.95 -19.07 -18.63
C GLN A 82 11.81 -19.86 -19.94
N PHE A 83 12.83 -20.66 -20.29
CA PHE A 83 12.95 -21.20 -21.65
C PHE A 83 12.82 -22.74 -21.73
N ALA A 84 12.81 -23.46 -20.62
CA ALA A 84 12.78 -24.93 -20.62
C ALA A 84 11.53 -25.50 -21.33
N GLU A 85 10.34 -24.99 -21.00
CA GLU A 85 9.09 -25.50 -21.56
C GLU A 85 8.95 -25.17 -23.07
N PRO A 86 9.20 -23.93 -23.54
CA PRO A 86 9.26 -23.64 -24.97
C PRO A 86 10.24 -24.52 -25.75
N ILE A 87 11.46 -24.72 -25.21
CA ILE A 87 12.48 -25.56 -25.86
C ILE A 87 12.01 -27.02 -25.95
N LYS A 88 11.38 -27.54 -24.89
CA LYS A 88 10.86 -28.91 -24.85
C LYS A 88 9.71 -29.14 -25.83
N ILE A 89 8.83 -28.14 -26.00
CA ILE A 89 7.70 -28.20 -26.94
C ILE A 89 8.21 -28.16 -28.39
N ALA A 90 9.07 -27.20 -28.71
CA ALA A 90 9.52 -26.93 -30.07
C ALA A 90 10.66 -27.85 -30.54
N GLY A 91 11.48 -28.35 -29.61
CA GLY A 91 12.72 -29.09 -29.91
C GLY A 91 12.54 -30.56 -30.30
N LYS A 92 11.29 -31.05 -30.47
CA LYS A 92 11.04 -32.45 -30.84
C LYS A 92 11.63 -32.75 -32.23
N GLY A 93 12.58 -33.67 -32.27
CA GLY A 93 13.24 -34.10 -33.51
C GLY A 93 14.40 -33.20 -33.96
N VAL A 94 14.76 -32.17 -33.21
CA VAL A 94 15.92 -31.32 -33.50
C VAL A 94 17.17 -31.89 -32.85
N HIS A 95 18.23 -32.12 -33.64
CA HIS A 95 19.50 -32.60 -33.11
C HIS A 95 20.36 -31.43 -32.60
N SER A 96 20.75 -31.50 -31.32
CA SER A 96 21.57 -30.49 -30.64
C SER A 96 22.96 -30.29 -31.26
N ASP A 97 23.46 -31.29 -32.00
CA ASP A 97 24.72 -31.23 -32.75
C ASP A 97 24.72 -30.13 -33.83
N ALA A 98 23.56 -29.81 -34.41
CA ALA A 98 23.43 -28.76 -35.41
C ALA A 98 23.81 -27.38 -34.84
N LEU A 99 23.55 -27.14 -33.55
CA LEU A 99 23.90 -25.90 -32.87
C LEU A 99 25.41 -25.74 -32.59
N LYS A 100 26.17 -26.85 -32.52
CA LYS A 100 27.60 -26.83 -32.17
C LYS A 100 28.45 -26.10 -33.20
N ILE A 101 28.09 -26.21 -34.48
CA ILE A 101 28.82 -25.58 -35.59
C ILE A 101 28.75 -24.05 -35.47
N PHE A 102 27.56 -23.52 -35.19
CA PHE A 102 27.34 -22.08 -35.05
C PHE A 102 28.05 -21.51 -33.82
N VAL A 103 28.02 -22.23 -32.68
CA VAL A 103 28.78 -21.84 -31.48
C VAL A 103 30.29 -21.81 -31.75
N LYS A 104 30.83 -22.81 -32.45
CA LYS A 104 32.26 -22.89 -32.80
C LYS A 104 32.70 -21.77 -33.74
N HIS A 105 31.79 -21.21 -34.53
CA HIS A 105 32.08 -20.18 -35.52
C HIS A 105 31.44 -18.83 -35.18
N LYS A 106 31.09 -18.60 -33.90
CA LYS A 106 30.54 -17.34 -33.40
C LYS A 106 31.37 -16.12 -33.80
N ASP A 107 32.69 -16.27 -33.85
CA ASP A 107 33.62 -15.19 -34.18
C ASP A 107 33.51 -14.78 -35.66
N LYS A 108 32.81 -15.53 -36.52
CA LYS A 108 32.53 -15.11 -37.90
C LYS A 108 31.27 -14.25 -38.04
N LEU A 109 30.46 -14.18 -36.98
CA LEU A 109 29.22 -13.40 -36.91
C LEU A 109 29.51 -11.99 -36.40
N PHE A 110 28.66 -11.04 -36.78
CA PHE A 110 28.69 -9.67 -36.26
C PHE A 110 30.02 -8.92 -36.46
N GLN A 111 30.82 -9.34 -37.43
CA GLN A 111 32.09 -8.68 -37.75
C GLN A 111 31.84 -7.23 -38.19
N ILE A 112 32.63 -6.29 -37.66
CA ILE A 112 32.45 -4.84 -37.89
C ILE A 112 32.53 -4.49 -39.38
N GLU A 113 33.38 -5.17 -40.15
CA GLU A 113 33.49 -4.96 -41.61
C GLU A 113 32.25 -5.42 -42.38
N LYS A 114 31.43 -6.30 -41.78
CA LYS A 114 30.22 -6.88 -42.39
C LYS A 114 28.92 -6.26 -41.89
N ILE A 115 28.98 -5.54 -40.77
CA ILE A 115 27.82 -4.99 -40.06
C ILE A 115 28.16 -3.55 -39.67
N THR A 116 27.40 -2.57 -40.20
CA THR A 116 27.67 -1.16 -39.89
C THR A 116 27.40 -0.86 -38.41
N GLU A 117 27.94 0.25 -37.90
CA GLU A 117 27.55 0.76 -36.58
C GLU A 117 26.03 0.96 -36.46
N SER A 118 25.37 1.30 -37.57
CA SER A 118 23.92 1.43 -37.64
C SER A 118 23.20 0.09 -37.52
N ASP A 119 23.76 -0.98 -38.07
CA ASP A 119 23.18 -2.33 -38.01
C ASP A 119 23.39 -2.98 -36.63
N LEU A 120 24.57 -2.79 -36.01
CA LEU A 120 24.84 -3.15 -34.62
C LEU A 120 23.92 -2.41 -33.65
N ALA A 121 23.50 -1.20 -34.01
CA ALA A 121 22.59 -0.41 -33.21
C ALA A 121 21.10 -0.72 -33.48
N ALA A 122 20.74 -1.11 -34.71
CA ALA A 122 19.43 -1.67 -35.01
C ALA A 122 19.20 -3.00 -34.26
N LEU A 123 20.26 -3.78 -34.07
CA LEU A 123 20.28 -4.98 -33.25
C LEU A 123 19.90 -4.71 -31.78
N ILE A 124 20.29 -3.55 -31.24
CA ILE A 124 19.94 -3.08 -29.90
C ILE A 124 18.48 -2.58 -29.83
N ASN A 125 17.90 -2.19 -30.98
CA ASN A 125 16.58 -1.60 -31.13
C ASN A 125 15.47 -2.63 -31.46
N PHE A 126 15.76 -3.93 -31.51
CA PHE A 126 14.72 -4.93 -31.78
C PHE A 126 13.71 -5.00 -30.61
N GLN A 127 12.65 -4.18 -30.72
CA GLN A 127 11.45 -4.28 -29.87
C GLN A 127 10.65 -5.56 -30.18
N SER A 128 10.87 -6.14 -31.36
CA SER A 128 10.28 -7.40 -31.81
C SER A 128 11.33 -8.51 -31.78
N THR A 129 11.08 -9.51 -30.94
CA THR A 129 11.90 -10.73 -30.86
C THR A 129 11.83 -11.56 -32.14
N VAL A 130 10.76 -11.40 -32.93
CA VAL A 130 10.58 -12.03 -34.25
C VAL A 130 11.67 -11.58 -35.21
N ALA A 131 11.81 -10.27 -35.40
CA ALA A 131 12.74 -9.72 -36.39
C ALA A 131 14.20 -9.92 -35.98
N LEU A 132 14.49 -9.96 -34.68
CA LEU A 132 15.81 -10.36 -34.17
C LEU A 132 16.09 -11.83 -34.49
N THR A 133 15.10 -12.71 -34.31
CA THR A 133 15.25 -14.14 -34.62
C THR A 133 15.56 -14.37 -36.09
N ASP A 134 14.82 -13.73 -37.00
CA ASP A 134 15.05 -13.86 -38.44
C ASP A 134 16.43 -13.32 -38.84
N PHE A 135 16.83 -12.17 -38.31
CA PHE A 135 18.16 -11.64 -38.56
C PHE A 135 19.27 -12.60 -38.07
N LEU A 136 19.12 -13.18 -36.87
CA LEU A 136 20.09 -14.13 -36.35
C LEU A 136 20.17 -15.39 -37.21
N LEU A 137 19.05 -15.85 -37.76
CA LEU A 137 19.01 -16.98 -38.69
C LEU A 137 19.72 -16.65 -40.01
N ASP A 138 19.56 -15.45 -40.55
CA ASP A 138 20.30 -15.00 -41.74
C ASP A 138 21.81 -14.97 -41.48
N GLN A 139 22.22 -14.47 -40.31
CA GLN A 139 23.62 -14.49 -39.89
C GLN A 139 24.15 -15.94 -39.73
N MET A 140 23.34 -16.87 -39.22
CA MET A 140 23.70 -18.28 -39.14
C MET A 140 23.91 -18.91 -40.52
N GLN A 141 23.08 -18.57 -41.51
CA GLN A 141 23.21 -19.08 -42.89
C GLN A 141 24.56 -18.70 -43.53
N LEU A 142 25.20 -17.61 -43.09
CA LEU A 142 26.54 -17.23 -43.53
C LEU A 142 27.65 -18.17 -43.02
N ILE A 143 27.39 -18.95 -41.97
CA ILE A 143 28.33 -19.94 -41.42
C ILE A 143 28.13 -21.30 -42.09
N ALA A 144 26.89 -21.79 -42.07
CA ALA A 144 26.52 -23.12 -42.51
C ALA A 144 25.02 -23.15 -42.85
N SER A 145 24.60 -24.12 -43.66
CA SER A 145 23.17 -24.31 -43.98
C SER A 145 22.35 -24.56 -42.71
N VAL A 146 21.34 -23.74 -42.49
CA VAL A 146 20.34 -23.93 -41.43
C VAL A 146 19.18 -24.69 -42.08
N ASP A 147 18.93 -25.93 -41.64
CA ASP A 147 17.78 -26.69 -42.14
C ASP A 147 16.45 -26.10 -41.65
N GLU A 148 15.37 -26.42 -42.36
CA GLU A 148 14.03 -25.85 -42.10
C GLU A 148 13.50 -26.24 -40.71
N GLN A 149 13.86 -27.42 -40.22
CA GLN A 149 13.42 -27.92 -38.92
C GLN A 149 14.08 -27.13 -37.78
N LEU A 150 15.38 -26.87 -37.89
CA LEU A 150 16.15 -26.03 -36.97
C LEU A 150 15.70 -24.57 -37.02
N ALA A 151 15.46 -24.03 -38.22
CA ALA A 151 14.95 -22.67 -38.38
C ALA A 151 13.56 -22.51 -37.73
N THR A 152 12.65 -23.48 -37.95
CA THR A 152 11.31 -23.48 -37.35
C THR A 152 11.38 -23.58 -35.83
N PHE A 153 12.28 -24.41 -35.30
CA PHE A 153 12.52 -24.51 -33.86
C PHE A 153 12.98 -23.18 -33.24
N LEU A 154 13.97 -22.53 -33.85
CA LEU A 154 14.52 -21.28 -33.34
C LEU A 154 13.55 -20.10 -33.46
N ARG A 155 12.62 -20.14 -34.43
CA ARG A 155 11.50 -19.20 -34.61
C ARG A 155 10.33 -19.43 -33.65
N HIS A 156 10.20 -20.62 -33.06
CA HIS A 156 9.07 -20.93 -32.22
C HIS A 156 9.03 -20.00 -31.00
N ASP A 157 7.95 -19.22 -30.89
CA ASP A 157 7.79 -18.20 -29.84
C ASP A 157 9.00 -17.25 -29.73
N ASP A 158 9.66 -16.96 -30.86
CA ASP A 158 10.87 -16.14 -30.95
C ASP A 158 12.00 -16.59 -30.02
N LEU A 159 12.14 -17.91 -29.82
CA LEU A 159 13.06 -18.51 -28.87
C LEU A 159 14.48 -17.94 -28.98
N LEU A 160 15.04 -17.88 -30.19
CA LEU A 160 16.41 -17.41 -30.39
C LEU A 160 16.57 -15.92 -30.04
N GLY A 161 15.66 -15.07 -30.49
CA GLY A 161 15.66 -13.65 -30.19
C GLY A 161 15.51 -13.36 -28.69
N LYS A 162 14.57 -14.05 -28.01
CA LYS A 162 14.38 -13.91 -26.56
C LYS A 162 15.59 -14.41 -25.77
N ALA A 163 16.16 -15.56 -26.14
CA ALA A 163 17.35 -16.11 -25.51
C ALA A 163 18.57 -15.20 -25.70
N MET A 164 18.72 -14.62 -26.88
CA MET A 164 19.78 -13.66 -27.18
C MET A 164 19.69 -12.42 -26.27
N LEU A 165 18.49 -11.82 -26.17
CA LEU A 165 18.26 -10.65 -25.32
C LEU A 165 18.48 -10.96 -23.84
N PHE A 166 18.10 -12.16 -23.38
CA PHE A 166 18.34 -12.60 -21.99
C PHE A 166 19.83 -12.53 -21.64
N PHE A 167 20.70 -13.16 -22.44
CA PHE A 167 22.13 -13.19 -22.14
C PHE A 167 22.80 -11.83 -22.36
N LEU A 168 22.34 -11.08 -23.36
CA LEU A 168 22.84 -9.74 -23.62
C LEU A 168 22.57 -8.80 -22.42
N ARG A 169 21.35 -8.84 -21.86
CA ARG A 169 20.97 -8.09 -20.65
C ARG A 169 21.83 -8.44 -19.45
N GLU A 170 22.04 -9.73 -19.20
CA GLU A 170 22.85 -10.20 -18.08
C GLU A 170 24.32 -9.82 -18.24
N GLN A 171 24.85 -9.87 -19.46
CA GLN A 171 26.22 -9.42 -19.74
C GLN A 171 26.39 -7.92 -19.43
N PHE A 172 25.47 -7.07 -19.92
CA PHE A 172 25.51 -5.64 -19.62
C PHE A 172 25.31 -5.34 -18.14
N ARG A 173 24.46 -6.09 -17.43
CA ARG A 173 24.26 -5.94 -15.98
C ARG A 173 25.55 -6.16 -15.18
N THR A 174 26.44 -7.03 -15.67
CA THR A 174 27.74 -7.32 -15.04
C THR A 174 28.88 -6.39 -15.47
N ASP A 175 28.67 -5.50 -16.44
CA ASP A 175 29.71 -4.56 -16.88
C ASP A 175 29.87 -3.43 -15.83
N PRO A 176 31.10 -3.15 -15.34
CA PRO A 176 31.34 -2.08 -14.37
C PRO A 176 30.88 -0.69 -14.83
N ARG A 177 30.82 -0.43 -16.14
CA ARG A 177 30.27 0.81 -16.70
C ARG A 177 28.76 0.91 -16.52
N PHE A 178 28.06 -0.21 -16.51
CA PHE A 178 26.62 -0.23 -16.23
C PHE A 178 26.34 0.19 -14.79
N GLU A 179 27.08 -0.33 -13.81
CA GLU A 179 26.95 0.13 -12.41
C GLU A 179 27.30 1.61 -12.27
N LYS A 180 28.37 2.09 -12.92
CA LYS A 180 28.74 3.51 -12.90
C LYS A 180 27.69 4.41 -13.55
N THR A 181 27.13 3.98 -14.67
CA THR A 181 26.07 4.69 -15.40
C THR A 181 24.77 4.69 -14.61
N LEU A 182 24.38 3.54 -14.05
CA LEU A 182 23.23 3.43 -13.16
C LEU A 182 23.40 4.33 -11.94
N ALA A 183 24.57 4.32 -11.30
CA ALA A 183 24.89 5.20 -10.18
C ALA A 183 24.95 6.68 -10.58
N ALA A 184 25.34 7.02 -11.81
CA ALA A 184 25.36 8.38 -12.33
C ALA A 184 23.95 8.88 -12.68
N LEU A 185 23.12 8.05 -13.34
CA LEU A 185 21.71 8.30 -13.62
C LEU A 185 20.89 8.42 -12.32
N GLN A 186 21.20 7.61 -11.31
CA GLN A 186 20.61 7.71 -9.97
C GLN A 186 21.05 8.99 -9.25
N ARG A 187 22.34 9.37 -9.35
CA ARG A 187 22.86 10.64 -8.79
C ARG A 187 22.27 11.88 -9.46
N GLU A 188 22.10 11.85 -10.77
CA GLU A 188 21.47 12.92 -11.57
C GLU A 188 19.93 12.85 -11.53
N ALA A 189 19.35 11.98 -10.70
CA ALA A 189 17.91 11.86 -10.45
C ALA A 189 17.04 11.47 -11.66
N ILE A 190 17.62 10.78 -12.64
CA ILE A 190 16.93 10.31 -13.87
C ILE A 190 16.21 8.97 -13.63
N LEU A 191 16.64 8.18 -12.64
CA LEU A 191 15.97 6.93 -12.22
C LEU A 191 15.31 7.13 -10.85
N PHE A 192 14.04 7.54 -10.83
CA PHE A 192 13.22 7.38 -9.63
C PHE A 192 12.81 5.91 -9.52
N ASN A 193 13.58 5.15 -8.74
CA ASN A 193 13.46 3.70 -8.68
C ASN A 193 12.29 3.28 -7.76
N GLN A 194 11.25 2.66 -8.33
CA GLN A 194 10.15 2.08 -7.57
C GLN A 194 10.63 1.13 -6.47
N GLN A 195 11.64 0.30 -6.74
CA GLN A 195 12.19 -0.64 -5.76
C GLN A 195 12.84 0.09 -4.59
N LEU A 196 13.58 1.19 -4.85
CA LEU A 196 14.16 2.01 -3.78
C LEU A 196 13.06 2.60 -2.89
N MET A 197 11.96 3.07 -3.48
CA MET A 197 10.83 3.58 -2.72
C MET A 197 10.15 2.46 -1.92
N LEU A 198 9.97 1.27 -2.49
CA LEU A 198 9.41 0.11 -1.79
C LEU A 198 10.29 -0.32 -0.60
N ASP A 199 11.61 -0.36 -0.78
CA ASP A 199 12.55 -0.69 0.29
C ASP A 199 12.52 0.38 1.40
N PHE A 200 12.44 1.66 1.01
CA PHE A 200 12.26 2.77 1.94
C PHE A 200 10.96 2.66 2.76
N MET A 201 9.83 2.39 2.09
CA MET A 201 8.53 2.18 2.76
C MET A 201 8.59 1.02 3.75
N LYS A 202 9.21 -0.10 3.34
CA LYS A 202 9.36 -1.29 4.18
C LYS A 202 10.14 -1.00 5.45
N ASN A 203 11.19 -0.20 5.38
CA ASN A 203 12.00 0.19 6.55
C ASN A 203 11.18 1.00 7.56
N LEU A 204 10.24 1.82 7.08
CA LEU A 204 9.31 2.58 7.92
C LEU A 204 8.05 1.80 8.30
N ARG A 205 7.91 0.54 7.83
CA ARG A 205 6.71 -0.31 7.98
C ARG A 205 5.46 0.30 7.34
N LEU A 206 5.63 1.15 6.34
CA LEU A 206 4.57 1.74 5.55
C LEU A 206 4.21 0.84 4.36
N SER A 207 3.04 1.08 3.78
CA SER A 207 2.55 0.43 2.56
C SER A 207 2.02 1.45 1.56
N SER A 208 1.71 1.04 0.33
CA SER A 208 1.00 1.92 -0.61
C SER A 208 -0.38 2.34 -0.11
N GLN A 209 -1.04 1.49 0.68
CA GLN A 209 -2.28 1.82 1.39
C GLN A 209 -1.96 2.57 2.67
N VAL A 210 -2.56 3.74 2.84
CA VAL A 210 -2.51 4.55 4.07
C VAL A 210 -3.33 3.87 5.16
N LYS A 211 -2.75 3.81 6.37
CA LYS A 211 -3.41 3.30 7.57
C LYS A 211 -3.48 4.41 8.61
N ALA A 212 -4.50 4.36 9.46
CA ALA A 212 -4.63 5.29 10.59
C ALA A 212 -3.37 5.26 11.49
N SER A 213 -2.78 4.08 11.71
CA SER A 213 -1.55 3.92 12.50
C SER A 213 -0.32 4.63 11.95
N ASP A 214 -0.31 4.98 10.65
CA ASP A 214 0.86 5.56 10.00
C ASP A 214 1.18 6.95 10.57
N GLU A 215 0.22 7.64 11.20
CA GLU A 215 0.42 8.92 11.86
C GLU A 215 1.39 8.87 13.05
N PHE A 216 1.58 7.68 13.63
CA PHE A 216 2.53 7.47 14.73
C PHE A 216 3.94 7.12 14.24
N THR A 217 4.16 7.10 12.92
CA THR A 217 5.47 6.82 12.34
C THR A 217 6.47 7.92 12.72
N ARG A 218 7.60 7.51 13.30
CA ARG A 218 8.68 8.44 13.64
C ARG A 218 9.55 8.69 12.43
N HIS A 219 9.74 9.95 12.10
CA HIS A 219 10.60 10.39 10.99
C HIS A 219 11.74 11.25 11.51
N ASP A 220 12.98 10.88 11.18
CA ASP A 220 14.14 11.74 11.38
C ASP A 220 14.29 12.77 10.24
N THR A 221 15.27 13.65 10.38
CA THR A 221 15.54 14.72 9.42
C THR A 221 15.88 14.20 8.03
N GLU A 222 16.60 13.08 7.93
CA GLU A 222 17.00 12.49 6.64
C GLU A 222 15.80 11.88 5.91
N THR A 223 14.97 11.15 6.66
CA THR A 223 13.73 10.52 6.18
C THR A 223 12.78 11.58 5.63
N ARG A 224 12.54 12.67 6.39
CA ARG A 224 11.68 13.78 5.91
C ARG A 224 12.23 14.42 4.65
N ARG A 225 13.55 14.66 4.60
CA ARG A 225 14.21 15.23 3.42
C ARG A 225 14.10 14.30 2.21
N PHE A 226 14.18 12.99 2.40
CA PHE A 226 13.99 12.01 1.33
C PHE A 226 12.56 12.05 0.76
N ILE A 227 11.55 12.08 1.63
CA ILE A 227 10.14 12.17 1.23
C ILE A 227 9.88 13.46 0.45
N GLN A 228 10.32 14.62 0.98
CA GLN A 228 10.18 15.92 0.30
C GLN A 228 10.85 15.93 -1.08
N LYS A 229 12.07 15.38 -1.19
CA LYS A 229 12.75 15.25 -2.49
C LYS A 229 11.98 14.33 -3.43
N SER A 230 11.36 13.27 -2.93
CA SER A 230 10.57 12.34 -3.73
C SER A 230 9.29 12.99 -4.27
N VAL A 231 8.59 13.80 -3.46
CA VAL A 231 7.45 14.61 -3.91
C VAL A 231 7.88 15.59 -5.00
N ALA A 232 8.97 16.34 -4.79
CA ALA A 232 9.46 17.32 -5.77
C ALA A 232 9.85 16.66 -7.10
N ARG A 233 10.45 15.46 -7.04
CA ARG A 233 10.78 14.66 -8.23
C ARG A 233 9.52 14.22 -8.98
N LEU A 234 8.53 13.71 -8.25
CA LEU A 234 7.30 13.22 -8.87
C LEU A 234 6.51 14.34 -9.57
N LYS A 235 6.56 15.58 -9.04
CA LYS A 235 6.00 16.76 -9.73
C LYS A 235 6.66 17.07 -11.07
N GLY A 236 7.91 16.66 -11.28
CA GLY A 236 8.62 16.82 -12.55
C GLY A 236 8.32 15.72 -13.57
N LEU A 237 7.59 14.66 -13.18
CA LEU A 237 7.27 13.52 -14.04
C LEU A 237 5.96 13.76 -14.80
N PRO A 238 5.87 13.33 -16.07
CA PRO A 238 4.61 13.26 -16.80
C PRO A 238 3.64 12.30 -16.11
N THR A 239 2.40 12.73 -15.90
CA THR A 239 1.35 11.92 -15.24
C THR A 239 0.90 10.72 -16.09
N GLN A 240 1.17 10.74 -17.41
CA GLN A 240 0.82 9.66 -18.34
C GLN A 240 1.79 8.48 -18.31
N LEU A 241 2.90 8.58 -17.58
CA LEU A 241 3.86 7.49 -17.45
C LEU A 241 3.19 6.26 -16.82
N PRO A 242 3.38 5.03 -17.37
CA PRO A 242 2.76 3.82 -16.83
C PRO A 242 3.05 3.55 -15.35
N GLU A 243 4.22 3.99 -14.86
CA GLU A 243 4.65 3.79 -13.47
C GLU A 243 4.27 4.95 -12.53
N TYR A 244 3.78 6.08 -13.07
CA TYR A 244 3.52 7.29 -12.31
C TYR A 244 2.56 7.03 -11.15
N SER A 245 1.43 6.39 -11.45
CA SER A 245 0.37 6.09 -10.47
C SER A 245 0.90 5.32 -9.27
N ARG A 246 1.69 4.27 -9.51
CA ARG A 246 2.28 3.43 -8.45
C ARG A 246 3.24 4.21 -7.57
N LEU A 247 4.06 5.04 -8.19
CA LEU A 247 5.02 5.89 -7.48
C LEU A 247 4.30 6.98 -6.67
N ALA A 248 3.28 7.60 -7.24
CA ALA A 248 2.45 8.60 -6.58
C ALA A 248 1.73 8.02 -5.36
N LEU A 249 1.23 6.78 -5.44
CA LEU A 249 0.62 6.07 -4.31
C LEU A 249 1.62 5.84 -3.18
N LEU A 250 2.84 5.37 -3.49
CA LEU A 250 3.89 5.14 -2.48
C LEU A 250 4.36 6.44 -1.83
N VAL A 251 4.66 7.46 -2.65
CA VAL A 251 5.13 8.77 -2.17
C VAL A 251 4.04 9.50 -1.41
N GLY A 252 2.79 9.46 -1.88
CA GLY A 252 1.63 10.01 -1.21
C GLY A 252 1.41 9.39 0.17
N SER A 253 1.53 8.06 0.28
CA SER A 253 1.44 7.39 1.58
C SER A 253 2.55 7.85 2.54
N ALA A 254 3.81 7.83 2.09
CA ALA A 254 4.94 8.32 2.89
C ALA A 254 4.80 9.80 3.30
N THR A 255 4.24 10.62 2.43
CA THR A 255 4.01 12.05 2.71
C THR A 255 2.90 12.25 3.73
N SER A 256 1.83 11.44 3.67
CA SER A 256 0.77 11.48 4.68
C SER A 256 1.28 11.10 6.08
N SER A 257 2.24 10.17 6.18
CA SER A 257 2.79 9.73 7.48
C SER A 257 3.65 10.82 8.16
N THR A 258 4.18 11.80 7.43
CA THR A 258 4.89 12.94 8.03
C THR A 258 3.94 13.99 8.63
N GLY A 259 2.63 13.90 8.35
CA GLY A 259 1.62 14.90 8.67
C GLY A 259 1.39 15.92 7.56
N ASP A 260 2.10 15.83 6.43
CA ASP A 260 1.91 16.71 5.27
C ASP A 260 0.71 16.23 4.44
N LEU A 261 -0.51 16.56 4.90
CA LEU A 261 -1.75 16.01 4.35
C LEU A 261 -2.10 16.57 2.96
N GLN A 262 -1.96 17.88 2.74
CA GLN A 262 -2.34 18.49 1.45
C GLN A 262 -1.51 17.95 0.27
N PRO A 263 -0.17 17.88 0.34
CA PRO A 263 0.61 17.28 -0.75
C PRO A 263 0.27 15.81 -1.01
N ALA A 264 -0.11 15.05 0.02
CA ALA A 264 -0.57 13.67 -0.14
C ALA A 264 -1.92 13.60 -0.88
N ASP A 265 -2.89 14.46 -0.51
CA ASP A 265 -4.19 14.58 -1.19
C ASP A 265 -4.01 14.93 -2.68
N ASP A 266 -3.13 15.88 -2.99
CA ASP A 266 -2.82 16.29 -4.37
C ASP A 266 -2.28 15.10 -5.19
N LEU A 267 -1.37 14.31 -4.62
CA LEU A 267 -0.80 13.14 -5.27
C LEU A 267 -1.87 12.07 -5.55
N PHE A 268 -2.74 11.77 -4.58
CA PHE A 268 -3.80 10.80 -4.79
C PHE A 268 -4.84 11.29 -5.81
N SER A 269 -5.12 12.60 -5.83
CA SER A 269 -6.00 13.21 -6.84
C SER A 269 -5.43 13.05 -8.25
N GLN A 270 -4.12 13.24 -8.44
CA GLN A 270 -3.46 12.99 -9.72
C GLN A 270 -3.57 11.52 -10.16
N VAL A 271 -3.47 10.56 -9.23
CA VAL A 271 -3.67 9.14 -9.56
C VAL A 271 -5.10 8.90 -10.04
N ILE A 272 -6.10 9.43 -9.33
CA ILE A 272 -7.52 9.26 -9.66
C ILE A 272 -7.85 9.81 -11.05
N GLU A 273 -7.25 10.94 -11.43
CA GLU A 273 -7.50 11.61 -12.71
C GLU A 273 -6.81 10.93 -13.89
N ASN A 274 -5.63 10.33 -13.68
CA ASN A 274 -4.76 9.89 -14.78
C ASN A 274 -4.66 8.38 -14.95
N THR A 275 -4.90 7.58 -13.90
CA THR A 275 -4.73 6.12 -14.01
C THR A 275 -5.85 5.46 -14.82
N GLN A 276 -5.48 4.42 -15.57
CA GLN A 276 -6.41 3.53 -16.28
C GLN A 276 -6.69 2.24 -15.48
N SER A 277 -5.98 2.02 -14.37
CA SER A 277 -6.14 0.83 -13.52
C SER A 277 -7.18 1.09 -12.45
N ASP A 278 -8.27 0.33 -12.47
CA ASP A 278 -9.33 0.40 -11.46
C ASP A 278 -8.79 0.12 -10.04
N ASP A 279 -7.86 -0.82 -9.89
CA ASP A 279 -7.25 -1.14 -8.60
C ASP A 279 -6.43 0.04 -8.04
N GLU A 280 -5.64 0.70 -8.89
CA GLU A 280 -4.86 1.87 -8.47
C GLU A 280 -5.77 3.06 -8.16
N LYS A 281 -6.86 3.21 -8.91
CA LYS A 281 -7.87 4.24 -8.72
C LYS A 281 -8.62 4.05 -7.40
N ALA A 282 -9.08 2.85 -7.12
CA ALA A 282 -9.76 2.50 -5.87
C ALA A 282 -8.84 2.71 -4.66
N LEU A 283 -7.56 2.32 -4.78
CA LEU A 283 -6.57 2.57 -3.73
C LEU A 283 -6.32 4.06 -3.51
N ALA A 284 -6.24 4.86 -4.58
CA ALA A 284 -6.08 6.30 -4.47
C ALA A 284 -7.28 6.97 -3.78
N TYR A 285 -8.51 6.58 -4.13
CA TYR A 285 -9.71 7.03 -3.43
C TYR A 285 -9.66 6.67 -1.95
N PHE A 286 -9.34 5.42 -1.60
CA PHE A 286 -9.26 4.99 -0.21
C PHE A 286 -8.16 5.73 0.58
N ASN A 287 -7.00 5.94 -0.03
CA ASN A 287 -5.92 6.72 0.59
C ASN A 287 -6.33 8.19 0.79
N ARG A 288 -7.03 8.78 -0.17
CA ARG A 288 -7.53 10.16 -0.05
C ARG A 288 -8.62 10.28 1.01
N PHE A 289 -9.49 9.27 1.14
CA PHE A 289 -10.39 9.12 2.29
C PHE A 289 -9.63 9.18 3.62
N GLN A 290 -8.58 8.36 3.81
CA GLN A 290 -7.76 8.37 5.04
C GLN A 290 -7.12 9.74 5.32
N VAL A 291 -6.64 10.43 4.29
CA VAL A 291 -6.07 11.79 4.43
C VAL A 291 -7.14 12.79 4.84
N ARG A 292 -8.31 12.78 4.17
CA ARG A 292 -9.40 13.73 4.43
C ARG A 292 -10.09 13.51 5.76
N LEU A 293 -10.11 12.28 6.27
CA LEU A 293 -10.49 12.00 7.66
C LEU A 293 -9.65 12.79 8.65
N ARG A 294 -8.33 12.82 8.47
CA ARG A 294 -7.39 13.54 9.34
C ARG A 294 -7.54 15.05 9.21
N CYS A 295 -8.00 15.54 8.04
CA CYS A 295 -8.40 16.93 7.83
C CYS A 295 -9.80 17.28 8.39
N LYS A 296 -10.53 16.31 8.98
CA LYS A 296 -11.94 16.45 9.38
C LYS A 296 -12.90 16.86 8.23
N ALA A 297 -12.52 16.58 6.98
CA ALA A 297 -13.32 16.88 5.79
C ALA A 297 -14.27 15.69 5.49
N TYR A 298 -15.23 15.46 6.37
CA TYR A 298 -16.01 14.22 6.43
C TYR A 298 -16.89 13.95 5.19
N ASP A 299 -17.50 14.97 4.60
CA ASP A 299 -18.31 14.79 3.38
C ASP A 299 -17.44 14.33 2.20
N ASN A 300 -16.28 14.97 2.02
CA ASN A 300 -15.33 14.63 0.96
C ASN A 300 -14.70 13.25 1.21
N ALA A 301 -14.43 12.92 2.48
CA ALA A 301 -13.92 11.61 2.86
C ALA A 301 -14.94 10.51 2.56
N LEU A 302 -16.22 10.70 2.92
CA LEU A 302 -17.29 9.74 2.65
C LEU A 302 -17.44 9.50 1.14
N ALA A 303 -17.44 10.56 0.33
CA ALA A 303 -17.52 10.44 -1.13
C ALA A 303 -16.35 9.62 -1.72
N ASP A 304 -15.14 9.79 -1.19
CA ASP A 304 -13.98 9.01 -1.60
C ASP A 304 -14.10 7.54 -1.19
N LEU A 305 -14.60 7.26 0.02
CA LEU A 305 -14.83 5.88 0.46
C LEU A 305 -15.90 5.19 -0.40
N ASP A 306 -17.01 5.86 -0.70
CA ASP A 306 -18.05 5.36 -1.59
C ASP A 306 -17.49 5.04 -2.98
N ALA A 307 -16.65 5.92 -3.53
CA ALA A 307 -15.98 5.70 -4.82
C ALA A 307 -15.04 4.48 -4.79
N ALA A 308 -14.27 4.29 -3.72
CA ALA A 308 -13.40 3.12 -3.56
C ALA A 308 -14.21 1.82 -3.45
N ILE A 309 -15.30 1.83 -2.66
CA ILE A 309 -16.19 0.68 -2.48
C ILE A 309 -16.92 0.33 -3.78
N ALA A 310 -17.33 1.32 -4.57
CA ALA A 310 -17.99 1.09 -5.85
C ALA A 310 -17.10 0.33 -6.85
N ILE A 311 -15.78 0.53 -6.79
CA ILE A 311 -14.82 -0.16 -7.64
C ILE A 311 -14.46 -1.54 -7.08
N ASN A 312 -14.08 -1.62 -5.80
CA ASN A 312 -13.67 -2.88 -5.16
C ASN A 312 -14.27 -3.01 -3.74
N PRO A 313 -15.52 -3.49 -3.62
CA PRO A 313 -16.21 -3.55 -2.33
C PRO A 313 -15.60 -4.61 -1.40
N GLU A 314 -15.04 -5.70 -1.93
CA GLU A 314 -14.43 -6.75 -1.11
C GLU A 314 -13.21 -6.27 -0.33
N GLN A 315 -12.47 -5.30 -0.88
CA GLN A 315 -11.29 -4.73 -0.26
C GLN A 315 -11.61 -3.55 0.65
N TYR A 316 -12.47 -2.62 0.19
CA TYR A 316 -12.62 -1.31 0.83
C TYR A 316 -13.88 -1.12 1.68
N ALA A 317 -14.88 -2.02 1.60
CA ALA A 317 -16.06 -1.91 2.46
C ALA A 317 -15.68 -2.14 3.94
N LEU A 318 -15.95 -1.14 4.78
CA LEU A 318 -15.63 -1.16 6.21
C LEU A 318 -16.67 -1.91 7.05
N HIS A 319 -17.87 -2.11 6.52
CA HIS A 319 -18.98 -2.87 7.11
C HIS A 319 -19.88 -3.45 6.00
N ASP A 320 -20.99 -4.09 6.39
CA ASP A 320 -22.04 -4.51 5.46
C ASP A 320 -22.84 -3.31 4.93
N VAL A 321 -22.30 -2.65 3.90
CA VAL A 321 -22.90 -1.49 3.23
C VAL A 321 -24.20 -1.81 2.49
N LYS A 322 -24.52 -3.09 2.23
CA LYS A 322 -25.78 -3.48 1.60
C LYS A 322 -26.93 -3.41 2.60
N THR A 323 -26.69 -3.93 3.80
CA THR A 323 -27.65 -3.91 4.92
C THR A 323 -27.69 -2.54 5.60
N TYR A 324 -26.55 -1.86 5.69
CA TYR A 324 -26.42 -0.55 6.33
C TYR A 324 -25.77 0.49 5.39
N PRO A 325 -26.48 0.99 4.37
CA PRO A 325 -25.94 2.01 3.47
C PRO A 325 -25.57 3.29 4.23
N MET A 326 -24.39 3.83 3.94
CA MET A 326 -23.87 5.05 4.59
C MET A 326 -24.70 6.28 4.22
N VAL A 327 -24.92 7.15 5.20
CA VAL A 327 -25.59 8.45 5.04
C VAL A 327 -24.59 9.57 5.34
N GLN A 328 -23.89 9.46 6.46
CA GLN A 328 -22.96 10.48 6.94
C GLN A 328 -21.85 9.81 7.73
N LEU A 329 -20.65 10.35 7.65
CA LEU A 329 -19.57 10.02 8.57
C LEU A 329 -19.71 10.92 9.82
N LEU A 330 -19.89 10.31 10.98
CA LEU A 330 -20.08 11.00 12.27
C LEU A 330 -18.75 11.26 12.98
N GLY A 331 -17.76 10.40 12.76
CA GLY A 331 -16.45 10.57 13.37
C GLY A 331 -15.45 9.52 12.94
N ALA A 332 -14.18 9.80 13.17
CA ALA A 332 -13.08 8.87 12.93
C ALA A 332 -11.97 9.09 13.97
N GLY A 333 -11.30 8.02 14.36
CA GLY A 333 -10.20 8.06 15.33
C GLY A 333 -9.31 6.83 15.22
N GLY A 334 -8.40 6.65 16.19
CA GLY A 334 -7.41 5.57 16.15
C GLY A 334 -8.01 4.15 16.15
N MET A 335 -9.25 3.98 16.63
CA MET A 335 -9.92 2.67 16.66
C MET A 335 -10.71 2.37 15.39
N GLY A 336 -11.17 3.39 14.65
CA GLY A 336 -12.12 3.17 13.57
C GLY A 336 -12.81 4.42 13.04
N CYS A 337 -13.88 4.17 12.28
CA CYS A 337 -14.84 5.17 11.80
C CYS A 337 -16.23 4.88 12.32
N VAL A 338 -17.04 5.92 12.45
CA VAL A 338 -18.43 5.84 12.87
C VAL A 338 -19.30 6.51 11.82
N PHE A 339 -20.31 5.79 11.34
CA PHE A 339 -21.21 6.23 10.28
C PHE A 339 -22.65 6.28 10.79
N LEU A 340 -23.39 7.31 10.39
CA LEU A 340 -24.84 7.25 10.32
C LEU A 340 -25.19 6.45 9.07
N CYS A 341 -26.02 5.43 9.24
CA CYS A 341 -26.45 4.57 8.14
C CYS A 341 -27.98 4.47 8.10
N ARG A 342 -28.53 4.27 6.90
CA ARG A 342 -29.88 3.73 6.77
C ARG A 342 -29.87 2.28 7.22
N ASN A 343 -30.98 1.82 7.77
CA ASN A 343 -31.15 0.44 8.17
C ASN A 343 -32.06 -0.31 7.19
N ARG A 344 -31.52 -1.36 6.55
CA ARG A 344 -32.30 -2.31 5.74
C ARG A 344 -32.45 -3.68 6.41
N ASN A 345 -31.99 -3.83 7.65
CA ASN A 345 -32.18 -5.05 8.42
C ASN A 345 -33.62 -5.09 8.96
N PRO A 346 -34.48 -6.03 8.53
CA PRO A 346 -35.88 -6.09 8.93
C PRO A 346 -36.08 -6.48 10.41
N LEU A 347 -35.02 -6.97 11.07
CA LEU A 347 -35.06 -7.33 12.50
C LEU A 347 -34.86 -6.12 13.42
N ILE A 348 -34.45 -4.97 12.88
CA ILE A 348 -34.20 -3.75 13.64
C ILE A 348 -35.28 -2.73 13.28
N ASN A 349 -36.11 -2.37 14.26
CA ASN A 349 -37.21 -1.41 14.09
C ASN A 349 -36.75 0.05 14.25
N LYS A 350 -35.78 0.47 13.45
CA LYS A 350 -35.25 1.84 13.38
C LYS A 350 -34.94 2.17 11.91
N GLU A 351 -35.26 3.36 11.42
CA GLU A 351 -34.95 3.73 10.02
C GLU A 351 -33.46 4.03 9.82
N GLN A 352 -32.83 4.59 10.85
CA GLN A 352 -31.40 4.91 10.88
C GLN A 352 -30.73 4.27 12.08
N VAL A 353 -29.44 3.95 11.89
CA VAL A 353 -28.58 3.33 12.90
C VAL A 353 -27.18 3.92 12.83
N VAL A 354 -26.42 3.79 13.91
CA VAL A 354 -25.00 4.14 13.95
C VAL A 354 -24.18 2.89 13.76
N VAL A 355 -23.23 2.90 12.84
CA VAL A 355 -22.32 1.78 12.55
C VAL A 355 -20.89 2.20 12.88
N LYS A 356 -20.29 1.53 13.88
CA LYS A 356 -18.88 1.70 14.23
C LYS A 356 -18.06 0.59 13.61
N CYS A 357 -17.08 0.96 12.79
CA CYS A 357 -16.22 0.07 12.02
C CYS A 357 -14.79 0.15 12.55
N PHE A 358 -14.11 -0.98 12.73
CA PHE A 358 -12.72 -1.01 13.20
C PHE A 358 -11.73 -1.02 12.02
N TRP A 359 -10.61 -0.30 12.16
CA TRP A 359 -9.57 -0.25 11.12
C TRP A 359 -8.87 -1.58 10.91
N GLU A 360 -8.52 -2.24 12.01
CA GLU A 360 -7.76 -3.48 12.00
C GLU A 360 -8.69 -4.68 12.17
N THR A 361 -8.33 -5.79 11.53
CA THR A 361 -8.97 -7.07 11.81
C THR A 361 -8.61 -7.52 13.22
N LEU A 362 -9.51 -7.25 14.15
CA LEU A 362 -9.45 -7.75 15.52
C LEU A 362 -9.58 -9.27 15.51
N LYS A 363 -8.60 -9.96 16.10
CA LYS A 363 -8.61 -11.43 16.23
C LYS A 363 -8.92 -11.85 17.66
N GLY A 364 -9.74 -12.88 17.80
CA GLY A 364 -10.08 -13.47 19.10
C GLY A 364 -11.49 -14.03 19.11
N SER A 365 -11.97 -14.40 20.29
CA SER A 365 -13.38 -14.74 20.48
C SER A 365 -14.28 -13.53 20.18
N PRO A 366 -15.54 -13.74 19.78
CA PRO A 366 -16.49 -12.64 19.57
C PRO A 366 -16.58 -11.69 20.76
N ASN A 367 -16.53 -12.21 22.00
CA ASN A 367 -16.55 -11.38 23.22
C ASN A 367 -15.32 -10.46 23.34
N LYS A 368 -14.17 -10.85 22.77
CA LYS A 368 -12.97 -10.01 22.77
C LYS A 368 -13.01 -8.98 21.64
N VAL A 369 -13.49 -9.40 20.46
CA VAL A 369 -13.62 -8.53 19.29
C VAL A 369 -14.66 -7.43 19.52
N PHE A 370 -15.82 -7.81 20.05
CA PHE A 370 -16.96 -6.92 20.29
C PHE A 370 -17.11 -6.56 21.77
N LYS A 371 -15.99 -6.51 22.51
CA LYS A 371 -15.97 -6.20 23.96
C LYS A 371 -16.76 -4.94 24.32
N GLU A 372 -16.69 -3.94 23.45
CA GLU A 372 -17.36 -2.64 23.63
C GLU A 372 -18.87 -2.80 23.53
N ALA A 373 -19.36 -3.43 22.44
CA ALA A 373 -20.78 -3.71 22.28
C ALA A 373 -21.33 -4.61 23.40
N VAL A 374 -20.53 -5.56 23.90
CA VAL A 374 -20.90 -6.38 25.07
C VAL A 374 -21.03 -5.53 26.32
N ALA A 375 -20.04 -4.67 26.63
CA ALA A 375 -20.11 -3.77 27.77
C ALA A 375 -21.30 -2.81 27.67
N MET A 376 -21.51 -2.20 26.50
CA MET A 376 -22.66 -1.32 26.24
C MET A 376 -23.98 -2.05 26.46
N ARG A 377 -24.10 -3.31 26.04
CA ARG A 377 -25.34 -4.09 26.19
C ARG A 377 -25.70 -4.31 27.66
N GLU A 378 -24.72 -4.46 28.54
CA GLU A 378 -24.96 -4.60 29.97
C GLU A 378 -25.55 -3.33 30.59
N ILE A 379 -25.26 -2.15 30.05
CA ILE A 379 -25.67 -0.84 30.62
C ILE A 379 -26.60 -0.05 29.69
N ALA A 380 -27.05 -0.67 28.61
CA ALA A 380 -27.98 -0.09 27.67
C ALA A 380 -29.32 0.23 28.35
N GLY A 381 -30.03 1.21 27.80
CA GLY A 381 -31.25 1.75 28.40
C GLY A 381 -31.16 3.26 28.40
N ASP A 382 -31.51 3.92 29.50
CA ASP A 382 -31.65 5.38 29.55
C ASP A 382 -30.36 6.15 29.27
N TYR A 383 -29.19 5.57 29.54
CA TYR A 383 -27.92 6.30 29.53
C TYR A 383 -26.90 5.88 28.46
N VAL A 384 -27.09 4.74 27.79
CA VAL A 384 -26.17 4.23 26.76
C VAL A 384 -26.97 3.69 25.58
N PRO A 385 -26.58 3.96 24.32
CA PRO A 385 -27.32 3.47 23.16
C PRO A 385 -27.36 1.96 23.13
N GLU A 386 -28.49 1.39 22.75
CA GLU A 386 -28.65 -0.05 22.61
C GLU A 386 -27.77 -0.60 21.46
N PRO A 387 -26.91 -1.61 21.72
CA PRO A 387 -26.25 -2.37 20.66
C PRO A 387 -27.25 -3.31 19.98
N LEU A 388 -27.42 -3.15 18.67
CA LEU A 388 -28.46 -3.82 17.88
C LEU A 388 -27.93 -5.01 17.10
N HIS A 389 -26.69 -4.92 16.60
CA HIS A 389 -26.08 -5.95 15.76
C HIS A 389 -24.55 -5.85 15.79
N ALA A 390 -23.86 -6.96 15.56
CA ALA A 390 -22.41 -7.00 15.40
C ALA A 390 -22.04 -8.02 14.32
N GLY A 391 -21.02 -7.70 13.52
CA GLY A 391 -20.66 -8.53 12.38
C GLY A 391 -19.32 -8.15 11.76
N TYR A 392 -19.09 -8.66 10.56
CA TYR A 392 -17.87 -8.44 9.79
C TYR A 392 -18.23 -8.04 8.37
N ALA A 393 -17.49 -7.10 7.78
CA ALA A 393 -17.66 -6.77 6.37
C ALA A 393 -17.36 -7.98 5.46
N ASN A 394 -16.41 -8.81 5.87
CA ASN A 394 -16.18 -10.14 5.28
C ASN A 394 -16.41 -11.24 6.34
N PRO A 395 -17.63 -11.81 6.41
CA PRO A 395 -17.97 -12.85 7.38
C PRO A 395 -17.14 -14.14 7.23
N PHE A 396 -16.78 -14.51 6.01
CA PHE A 396 -16.03 -15.73 5.73
C PHE A 396 -14.61 -15.67 6.27
N LYS A 397 -13.96 -14.51 6.17
CA LYS A 397 -12.60 -14.26 6.68
C LYS A 397 -12.57 -13.67 8.09
N GLN A 398 -13.73 -13.29 8.64
CA GLN A 398 -13.86 -12.55 9.89
C GLN A 398 -12.99 -11.28 9.91
N GLU A 399 -13.01 -10.52 8.79
CA GLU A 399 -12.25 -9.29 8.62
C GLU A 399 -13.14 -8.06 8.72
N ARG A 400 -12.57 -6.95 9.20
CA ARG A 400 -13.24 -5.65 9.36
C ARG A 400 -14.53 -5.79 10.18
N ALA A 401 -14.32 -6.01 11.47
CA ALA A 401 -15.40 -6.07 12.44
C ALA A 401 -16.13 -4.72 12.49
N PHE A 402 -17.44 -4.78 12.69
CA PHE A 402 -18.27 -3.61 12.95
C PHE A 402 -19.36 -3.97 13.95
N PHE A 403 -19.90 -2.96 14.63
CA PHE A 403 -21.14 -3.12 15.38
C PHE A 403 -22.07 -1.94 15.15
N VAL A 404 -23.35 -2.19 15.38
CA VAL A 404 -24.46 -1.31 15.09
C VAL A 404 -25.14 -0.96 16.39
N THR A 405 -25.41 0.32 16.61
CA THR A 405 -26.19 0.82 17.74
C THR A 405 -27.38 1.62 17.24
N GLU A 406 -28.33 1.89 18.11
CA GLU A 406 -29.38 2.85 17.79
C GLU A 406 -28.80 4.24 17.49
N TYR A 407 -29.43 4.94 16.55
CA TYR A 407 -29.22 6.36 16.34
C TYR A 407 -30.19 7.15 17.22
N ILE A 408 -29.69 8.18 17.90
CA ILE A 408 -30.49 9.08 18.72
C ILE A 408 -30.75 10.34 17.90
N GLU A 409 -31.97 10.51 17.42
CA GLU A 409 -32.34 11.67 16.61
C GLU A 409 -32.36 12.96 17.44
N GLY A 410 -31.99 14.08 16.80
CA GLY A 410 -32.01 15.39 17.46
C GLY A 410 -30.90 15.61 18.49
N THR A 411 -29.85 14.77 18.47
CA THR A 411 -28.67 14.96 19.32
C THR A 411 -27.48 15.52 18.58
N ILE A 412 -26.62 16.20 19.35
CA ILE A 412 -25.28 16.64 18.98
C ILE A 412 -24.32 16.17 20.09
N ASP A 413 -23.06 15.88 19.75
CA ASP A 413 -22.06 15.60 20.78
C ASP A 413 -21.73 16.87 21.59
N GLY A 414 -21.18 16.69 22.79
CA GLY A 414 -20.94 17.79 23.71
C GLY A 414 -19.89 18.81 23.22
N GLU A 415 -18.92 18.42 22.38
CA GLU A 415 -18.00 19.40 21.79
C GLU A 415 -18.73 20.26 20.76
N GLY A 416 -19.47 19.62 19.84
CA GLY A 416 -20.30 20.32 18.86
C GLY A 416 -21.36 21.21 19.51
N TRP A 417 -21.93 20.79 20.64
CA TRP A 417 -22.86 21.60 21.41
C TRP A 417 -22.19 22.87 21.95
N LEU A 418 -21.01 22.74 22.57
CA LEU A 418 -20.25 23.87 23.13
C LEU A 418 -19.80 24.83 22.03
N GLU A 419 -19.40 24.33 20.86
CA GLU A 419 -19.07 25.17 19.70
C GLU A 419 -20.29 25.96 19.20
N LYS A 420 -21.47 25.35 19.19
CA LYS A 420 -22.70 25.95 18.66
C LYS A 420 -23.37 26.92 19.64
N TYR A 421 -23.39 26.59 20.92
CA TYR A 421 -24.17 27.31 21.94
C TYR A 421 -23.33 28.03 22.99
N GLY A 422 -22.01 27.79 23.04
CA GLY A 422 -21.11 28.35 24.04
C GLY A 422 -21.16 27.59 25.38
N THR A 423 -20.71 28.24 26.45
CA THR A 423 -20.69 27.62 27.78
C THR A 423 -22.10 27.43 28.32
N MET A 424 -22.30 26.34 29.06
CA MET A 424 -23.59 26.05 29.70
C MET A 424 -23.86 27.04 30.84
N ASP A 425 -25.13 27.44 31.01
CA ASP A 425 -25.53 28.10 32.24
C ASP A 425 -25.45 27.14 33.43
N LEU A 426 -25.40 27.69 34.65
CA LEU A 426 -25.23 26.90 35.87
C LEU A 426 -26.31 25.81 35.99
N LYS A 427 -27.56 26.13 35.67
CA LYS A 427 -28.69 25.21 35.81
C LYS A 427 -28.55 24.02 34.86
N THR A 428 -28.23 24.28 33.59
CA THR A 428 -28.05 23.29 32.53
C THR A 428 -26.83 22.42 32.85
N GLY A 429 -25.71 23.03 33.25
CA GLY A 429 -24.51 22.31 33.66
C GLY A 429 -24.77 21.34 34.83
N TRP A 430 -25.54 21.76 35.85
CA TRP A 430 -25.93 20.89 36.95
C TRP A 430 -26.82 19.72 36.53
N GLN A 431 -27.78 19.95 35.63
CA GLN A 431 -28.64 18.89 35.09
C GLN A 431 -27.84 17.87 34.27
N VAL A 432 -26.90 18.36 33.47
CA VAL A 432 -25.96 17.52 32.71
C VAL A 432 -25.12 16.67 33.65
N ALA A 433 -24.46 17.30 34.63
CA ALA A 433 -23.59 16.63 35.59
C ALA A 433 -24.34 15.55 36.42
N LEU A 434 -25.55 15.85 36.89
CA LEU A 434 -26.34 14.90 37.68
C LEU A 434 -26.71 13.65 36.86
N SER A 435 -27.14 13.82 35.62
CA SER A 435 -27.52 12.70 34.77
C SER A 435 -26.31 11.86 34.37
N LEU A 436 -25.15 12.49 34.12
CA LEU A 436 -23.89 11.78 33.87
C LEU A 436 -23.43 10.99 35.09
N ALA A 437 -23.58 11.54 36.30
CA ALA A 437 -23.24 10.83 37.53
C ALA A 437 -24.14 9.59 37.72
N GLN A 438 -25.43 9.69 37.41
CA GLN A 438 -26.35 8.55 37.43
C GLN A 438 -25.97 7.48 36.39
N ALA A 439 -25.66 7.91 35.17
CA ALA A 439 -25.20 7.03 34.11
C ALA A 439 -23.93 6.25 34.50
N LEU A 440 -22.94 6.96 35.05
CA LEU A 440 -21.69 6.37 35.52
C LEU A 440 -21.91 5.42 36.70
N GLN A 441 -22.79 5.77 37.64
CA GLN A 441 -23.13 4.87 38.75
C GLN A 441 -23.68 3.53 38.23
N VAL A 442 -24.60 3.56 37.26
CA VAL A 442 -25.15 2.34 36.64
C VAL A 442 -24.06 1.49 35.98
N ALA A 443 -23.07 2.12 35.35
CA ALA A 443 -21.94 1.42 34.75
C ALA A 443 -20.99 0.83 35.80
N HIS A 444 -20.64 1.63 36.82
CA HIS A 444 -19.73 1.23 37.90
C HIS A 444 -20.33 0.10 38.75
N ASP A 445 -21.65 0.09 38.99
CA ASP A 445 -22.36 -1.00 39.66
C ASP A 445 -22.25 -2.34 38.92
N LYS A 446 -21.90 -2.32 37.62
CA LYS A 446 -21.66 -3.49 36.77
C LYS A 446 -20.17 -3.73 36.48
N ASP A 447 -19.27 -3.10 37.24
CA ASP A 447 -17.82 -3.15 37.04
C ASP A 447 -17.38 -2.69 35.63
N ILE A 448 -18.13 -1.77 35.02
CA ILE A 448 -17.83 -1.17 33.71
C ILE A 448 -17.39 0.27 33.92
N PHE A 449 -16.14 0.56 33.58
CA PHE A 449 -15.55 1.91 33.66
C PHE A 449 -15.38 2.46 32.26
N HIS A 450 -15.73 3.73 32.02
CA HIS A 450 -15.69 4.34 30.68
C HIS A 450 -14.25 4.63 30.21
N LEU A 451 -13.45 5.23 31.09
CA LEU A 451 -12.03 5.58 30.97
C LEU A 451 -11.65 6.63 29.90
N ASP A 452 -12.58 7.02 29.02
CA ASP A 452 -12.40 8.13 28.06
C ASP A 452 -13.55 9.15 28.10
N LEU A 453 -14.07 9.49 29.29
CA LEU A 453 -15.23 10.39 29.37
C LEU A 453 -14.81 11.84 29.07
N LYS A 454 -15.38 12.42 28.02
CA LYS A 454 -15.14 13.79 27.52
C LYS A 454 -16.39 14.33 26.81
N PRO A 455 -16.51 15.65 26.56
CA PRO A 455 -17.69 16.21 25.91
C PRO A 455 -18.06 15.53 24.57
N ALA A 456 -17.07 15.20 23.73
CA ALA A 456 -17.30 14.48 22.47
C ALA A 456 -17.95 13.09 22.63
N ASN A 457 -17.93 12.51 23.83
CA ASN A 457 -18.51 11.20 24.13
C ASN A 457 -19.87 11.31 24.87
N ILE A 458 -20.46 12.50 24.89
CA ILE A 458 -21.76 12.77 25.51
C ILE A 458 -22.71 13.31 24.45
N LEU A 459 -23.82 12.62 24.22
CA LEU A 459 -24.90 13.09 23.36
C LEU A 459 -25.86 13.98 24.14
N LEU A 460 -25.99 15.22 23.70
CA LEU A 460 -26.92 16.22 24.23
C LEU A 460 -28.03 16.46 23.21
N THR A 461 -29.23 16.85 23.67
CA THR A 461 -30.23 17.43 22.77
C THR A 461 -29.65 18.64 22.05
N ASP A 462 -29.86 18.75 20.73
CA ASP A 462 -29.45 19.90 19.92
C ASP A 462 -30.33 21.14 20.19
N SER A 463 -30.21 21.69 21.41
CA SER A 463 -30.93 22.87 21.86
C SER A 463 -30.17 23.59 22.99
N PRO A 464 -30.42 24.90 23.23
CA PRO A 464 -29.80 25.64 24.33
C PRO A 464 -30.11 25.10 25.73
N ALA A 465 -31.23 24.39 25.91
CA ALA A 465 -31.62 23.78 27.18
C ALA A 465 -31.13 22.32 27.26
N ALA A 466 -29.83 22.12 27.00
CA ALA A 466 -29.23 20.79 26.81
C ALA A 466 -29.69 19.77 27.84
N VAL A 467 -30.27 18.67 27.37
CA VAL A 467 -30.53 17.49 28.18
C VAL A 467 -29.55 16.41 27.74
N PRO A 468 -28.75 15.84 28.67
CA PRO A 468 -27.92 14.69 28.34
C PRO A 468 -28.82 13.50 28.05
N LEU A 469 -28.63 12.91 26.89
CA LEU A 469 -29.45 11.78 26.45
C LEU A 469 -28.69 10.47 26.57
N LYS A 470 -27.42 10.41 26.15
CA LYS A 470 -26.63 9.17 26.20
C LYS A 470 -25.13 9.44 26.33
N ILE A 471 -24.40 8.52 26.92
CA ILE A 471 -22.94 8.39 26.85
C ILE A 471 -22.60 7.42 25.72
N ILE A 472 -21.63 7.77 24.89
CA ILE A 472 -21.17 6.97 23.75
C ILE A 472 -19.66 6.64 23.86
N ASP A 473 -19.21 5.70 23.04
CA ASP A 473 -17.79 5.30 22.90
C ASP A 473 -17.15 4.68 24.16
N PHE A 474 -17.56 3.45 24.45
CA PHE A 474 -16.97 2.61 25.50
C PHE A 474 -15.72 1.86 25.00
N GLY A 475 -14.99 2.39 24.00
CA GLY A 475 -13.86 1.70 23.36
C GLY A 475 -12.71 1.35 24.34
N LEU A 476 -12.46 2.22 25.31
CA LEU A 476 -11.50 1.99 26.39
C LEU A 476 -12.10 1.27 27.60
N ALA A 477 -13.39 0.94 27.57
CA ALA A 477 -14.04 0.39 28.73
C ALA A 477 -13.40 -0.94 29.16
N GLN A 478 -13.15 -1.04 30.46
CA GLN A 478 -12.67 -2.26 31.10
C GLN A 478 -13.80 -2.87 31.90
N ILE A 479 -14.06 -4.16 31.65
CA ILE A 479 -14.90 -4.99 32.51
C ILE A 479 -14.00 -5.51 33.64
N GLY A 480 -14.28 -5.13 34.88
CA GLY A 480 -13.46 -5.42 36.06
C GLY A 480 -13.10 -6.91 36.25
N LEU A 481 -13.93 -7.82 35.73
CA LEU A 481 -13.70 -9.28 35.75
C LEU A 481 -12.39 -9.72 35.08
N LEU A 482 -11.91 -9.02 34.05
CA LEU A 482 -10.63 -9.35 33.40
C LEU A 482 -9.42 -9.07 34.30
N LYS A 483 -9.52 -8.11 35.23
CA LYS A 483 -8.48 -7.88 36.24
C LYS A 483 -8.50 -8.93 37.33
N GLN A 484 -9.65 -9.48 37.71
CA GLN A 484 -9.70 -10.51 38.76
C GLN A 484 -8.98 -11.79 38.29
N GLN A 485 -9.16 -12.20 37.03
CA GLN A 485 -8.43 -13.34 36.46
C GLN A 485 -6.94 -13.05 36.22
N GLU A 486 -6.58 -11.88 35.71
CA GLU A 486 -5.15 -11.52 35.55
C GLU A 486 -4.42 -11.32 36.89
N ALA A 487 -5.09 -10.81 37.91
CA ALA A 487 -4.56 -10.65 39.26
C ALA A 487 -4.40 -12.00 39.98
N LEU A 488 -5.36 -12.92 39.84
CA LEU A 488 -5.27 -14.28 40.39
C LEU A 488 -4.16 -15.10 39.71
N THR A 489 -3.95 -14.92 38.39
CA THR A 489 -2.90 -15.65 37.65
C THR A 489 -1.50 -15.10 37.94
N ARG A 490 -1.37 -13.83 38.37
CA ARG A 490 -0.09 -13.16 38.68
C ARG A 490 0.36 -13.26 40.14
N GLN A 491 -0.44 -13.82 41.04
CA GLN A 491 -0.11 -13.92 42.47
C GLN A 491 1.02 -14.92 42.82
N ASN A 492 1.48 -15.76 41.89
CA ASN A 492 2.51 -16.77 42.16
C ASN A 492 3.98 -16.34 41.92
N LYS A 493 4.27 -15.06 41.66
CA LYS A 493 5.66 -14.56 41.61
C LYS A 493 5.78 -13.18 42.26
N THR A 494 6.30 -13.15 43.47
CA THR A 494 6.50 -11.95 44.28
C THR A 494 7.77 -11.18 43.91
N GLY A 495 7.74 -9.87 44.19
CA GLY A 495 8.89 -8.96 44.21
C GLY A 495 8.56 -7.59 43.60
N LEU A 496 7.89 -6.71 44.37
CA LEU A 496 7.28 -5.45 43.94
C LEU A 496 8.04 -4.64 42.88
N SER A 497 7.40 -4.54 41.70
CA SER A 497 7.69 -3.71 40.51
C SER A 497 6.43 -3.79 39.65
N GLN A 498 5.86 -2.67 39.18
CA GLN A 498 4.47 -2.57 38.66
C GLN A 498 3.37 -3.14 39.60
N PHE A 499 3.72 -3.83 40.67
CA PHE A 499 2.85 -4.63 41.53
C PHE A 499 2.20 -3.81 42.66
N GLY A 500 2.59 -2.54 42.82
CA GLY A 500 1.74 -1.55 43.50
C GLY A 500 0.47 -1.23 42.69
N GLN A 501 0.49 -1.46 41.37
CA GLN A 501 -0.59 -1.12 40.43
C GLN A 501 -1.80 -2.08 40.51
N ALA A 502 -1.71 -3.20 41.24
CA ALA A 502 -2.83 -4.13 41.41
C ALA A 502 -3.72 -3.80 42.63
N VAL A 503 -3.22 -3.07 43.63
CA VAL A 503 -3.91 -2.85 44.91
C VAL A 503 -4.77 -1.56 44.93
N MET A 504 -4.65 -0.71 43.91
CA MET A 504 -5.40 0.56 43.77
C MET A 504 -6.43 0.56 42.62
N GLY A 505 -6.72 -0.61 42.05
CA GLY A 505 -7.36 -0.76 40.74
C GLY A 505 -8.86 -0.42 40.63
N THR A 506 -9.59 -0.36 41.75
CA THR A 506 -11.03 -0.06 41.77
C THR A 506 -11.28 1.41 42.14
N LEU A 507 -10.55 1.94 43.12
CA LEU A 507 -10.64 3.33 43.56
C LEU A 507 -10.06 4.33 42.54
N LEU A 508 -9.09 3.94 41.71
CA LEU A 508 -8.54 4.82 40.68
C LEU A 508 -9.36 4.88 39.40
N SER A 509 -10.11 3.85 39.01
CA SER A 509 -10.93 3.88 37.78
C SER A 509 -12.21 4.69 37.97
N GLU A 510 -12.90 4.51 39.11
CA GLU A 510 -14.03 5.37 39.51
C GLU A 510 -13.57 6.84 39.59
N ARG A 511 -12.46 7.10 40.29
CA ARG A 511 -11.87 8.44 40.35
C ARG A 511 -11.41 8.94 38.98
N HIS A 512 -11.01 8.10 38.04
CA HIS A 512 -10.57 8.55 36.72
C HIS A 512 -11.75 9.08 35.90
N ASP A 513 -12.86 8.35 35.85
CA ASP A 513 -14.08 8.81 35.16
C ASP A 513 -14.64 10.09 35.82
N ILE A 514 -14.64 10.14 37.15
CA ILE A 514 -15.09 11.30 37.93
C ILE A 514 -14.13 12.50 37.80
N ASN A 515 -12.82 12.27 37.76
CA ASN A 515 -11.81 13.33 37.63
C ASN A 515 -11.68 13.83 36.19
N ASN A 516 -11.94 13.00 35.17
CA ASN A 516 -11.99 13.43 33.77
C ASN A 516 -13.18 14.39 33.53
N LEU A 517 -14.24 14.27 34.33
CA LEU A 517 -15.31 15.28 34.39
C LEU A 517 -14.88 16.58 35.10
N ASN A 518 -13.74 16.61 35.81
CA ASN A 518 -13.22 17.78 36.55
C ASN A 518 -14.22 18.43 37.52
N ILE A 519 -15.25 17.70 37.96
CA ILE A 519 -16.34 18.24 38.79
C ILE A 519 -15.87 18.53 40.24
N LEU A 520 -14.85 17.83 40.73
CA LEU A 520 -14.44 17.91 42.14
C LEU A 520 -13.39 18.97 42.47
N ASP A 521 -12.51 19.33 41.53
CA ASP A 521 -11.42 20.28 41.79
C ASP A 521 -11.81 21.75 41.50
N ASP A 522 -12.75 21.99 40.59
CA ASP A 522 -13.35 23.30 40.34
C ASP A 522 -14.71 23.16 39.62
N PRO A 523 -15.84 23.15 40.34
CA PRO A 523 -17.18 23.04 39.74
C PRO A 523 -17.53 24.23 38.80
N TYR A 524 -16.69 25.27 38.72
CA TYR A 524 -16.87 26.43 37.86
C TYR A 524 -16.03 26.39 36.58
N LYS A 525 -15.28 25.32 36.31
CA LYS A 525 -14.42 25.25 35.12
C LYS A 525 -15.15 24.92 33.82
N LEU A 526 -16.27 24.20 33.89
CA LEU A 526 -17.23 24.03 32.79
C LEU A 526 -17.94 25.36 32.41
N LEU A 527 -17.84 26.39 33.28
CA LEU A 527 -18.46 27.70 33.10
C LEU A 527 -17.51 28.74 32.47
N ARG A 528 -16.25 28.37 32.14
CA ARG A 528 -15.25 29.28 31.55
C ARG A 528 -15.00 29.01 30.08
#